data_AF-W9GNC2-F1
#
_entry.id   AF-W9GNC2-F1
#
_cell.length_a   1.000
_cell.length_b   1.000
_cell.length_c   1.000
_cell.angle_alpha   90.00
_cell.angle_beta   90.00
_cell.angle_gamma   90.00
#
_symmetry.space_group_name_H-M   'P 1'
#
loop_
_entity.id
_entity.type
_entity.pdbx_description
1 polymer ?
#
loop_
_entity_poly.entity_id
_entity_poly.type
_entity_poly.pdbx_seq_one_letter_code
_entity_poly.pdbx_strand_id
1 'polypeptide(L)'
;MMKDADMNAVKAAGGAGFDQQWVTLITAQQERATAMAKQALTTQNLQVKALVEAVVKAQNEETATMKDLVTTDPSRDSRRDRRGRDAVRR
;
A
#
# COMPACT_ATOMS: atom_id res chain seq x y z
N MET A 1 9.21 5.80 -10.07
CA MET A 1 7.97 5.39 -10.78
C MET A 1 7.90 3.86 -10.83
N MET A 2 6.70 3.30 -10.92
CA MET A 2 6.49 1.87 -11.15
C MET A 2 6.93 1.49 -12.57
N LYS A 3 7.49 0.29 -12.74
CA LYS A 3 7.87 -0.21 -14.07
C LYS A 3 6.69 -1.00 -14.68
N ASP A 4 6.61 -1.04 -16.00
CA ASP A 4 5.55 -1.78 -16.70
C ASP A 4 5.55 -3.28 -16.38
N ALA A 5 6.74 -3.87 -16.21
CA ALA A 5 6.89 -5.27 -15.80
C ALA A 5 6.26 -5.53 -14.41
N ASP A 6 6.47 -4.63 -13.46
CA ASP A 6 5.88 -4.73 -12.12
C ASP A 6 4.35 -4.67 -12.21
N MET A 7 3.84 -3.79 -13.08
CA MET A 7 2.40 -3.63 -13.25
C MET A 7 1.75 -4.82 -13.96
N ASN A 8 2.45 -5.43 -14.92
CA ASN A 8 1.99 -6.65 -15.58
C ASN A 8 1.98 -7.85 -14.61
N ALA A 9 2.96 -7.96 -13.71
CA ALA A 9 3.00 -9.00 -12.70
C ALA A 9 1.78 -8.94 -11.77
N VAL A 10 1.43 -7.74 -11.27
CA VAL A 10 0.23 -7.55 -10.45
C VAL A 10 -1.04 -7.87 -11.22
N LYS A 11 -1.17 -7.42 -12.48
CA LYS A 11 -2.35 -7.72 -13.32
C LYS A 11 -2.54 -9.21 -13.57
N ALA A 12 -1.45 -9.98 -13.62
CA ALA A 12 -1.48 -11.42 -13.78
C ALA A 12 -1.74 -12.17 -12.45
N ALA A 13 -1.55 -11.52 -11.31
CA ALA A 13 -1.81 -12.10 -10.00
C ALA A 13 -3.31 -12.06 -9.65
N GLY A 14 -3.75 -12.99 -8.78
CA GLY A 14 -5.12 -13.05 -8.29
C GLY A 14 -5.20 -13.42 -6.81
N GLY A 15 -6.30 -13.07 -6.16
CA GLY A 15 -6.55 -13.33 -4.74
C GLY A 15 -5.43 -12.78 -3.84
N ALA A 16 -5.04 -13.55 -2.81
CA ALA A 16 -4.00 -13.12 -1.86
C ALA A 16 -2.64 -12.79 -2.51
N GLY A 17 -2.33 -13.40 -3.67
CA GLY A 17 -1.12 -13.08 -4.42
C GLY A 17 -1.19 -11.71 -5.08
N PHE A 18 -2.39 -11.30 -5.53
CA PHE A 18 -2.63 -9.92 -6.00
C PHE A 18 -2.46 -8.94 -4.85
N ASP A 19 -3.12 -9.18 -3.71
CA ASP A 19 -3.07 -8.28 -2.55
C ASP A 19 -1.63 -8.03 -2.08
N GLN A 20 -0.85 -9.11 -1.92
CA GLN A 20 0.54 -9.01 -1.49
C GLN A 20 1.41 -8.20 -2.48
N GLN A 21 1.30 -8.50 -3.78
CA GLN A 21 2.09 -7.80 -4.79
C GLN A 21 1.67 -6.33 -4.92
N TRP A 22 0.36 -6.07 -4.91
CA TRP A 22 -0.19 -4.73 -5.01
C TRP A 22 0.23 -3.87 -3.81
N VAL A 23 0.05 -4.35 -2.58
CA VAL A 23 0.42 -3.60 -1.37
C VAL A 23 1.92 -3.34 -1.32
N THR A 24 2.76 -4.33 -1.67
CA THR A 24 4.21 -4.17 -1.72
C THR A 24 4.63 -3.08 -2.71
N LEU A 25 4.05 -3.11 -3.92
CA LEU A 25 4.39 -2.15 -4.97
C LEU A 25 3.91 -0.74 -4.64
N ILE A 26 2.68 -0.58 -4.15
CA ILE A 26 2.11 0.73 -3.83
C ILE A 26 2.86 1.36 -2.65
N THR A 27 3.23 0.58 -1.63
CA THR A 27 4.10 1.06 -0.53
C THR A 27 5.38 1.67 -1.07
N ALA A 28 6.11 0.95 -1.93
CA ALA A 28 7.37 1.43 -2.50
C ALA A 28 7.19 2.64 -3.44
N GLN A 29 6.04 2.76 -4.12
CA GLN A 29 5.73 3.92 -4.94
C GLN A 29 5.42 5.16 -4.08
N GLN A 30 4.67 5.00 -2.98
CA GLN A 30 4.35 6.07 -2.05
C GLN A 30 5.58 6.59 -1.31
N GLU A 31 6.46 5.71 -0.82
CA GLU A 31 7.70 6.13 -0.14
C GLU A 31 8.57 7.02 -1.05
N ARG A 32 8.70 6.65 -2.33
CA ARG A 32 9.39 7.47 -3.34
C ARG A 32 8.68 8.79 -3.60
N ALA A 33 7.35 8.76 -3.74
CA ALA A 33 6.56 9.98 -3.94
C ALA A 33 6.64 10.94 -2.74
N THR A 34 6.65 10.42 -1.52
CA THR A 34 6.81 11.20 -0.29
C THR A 34 8.19 11.85 -0.21
N ALA A 35 9.25 11.11 -0.57
CA ALA A 35 10.59 11.67 -0.63
C ALA A 35 10.69 12.84 -1.62
N MET A 36 10.07 12.72 -2.80
CA MET A 36 10.01 13.80 -3.79
C MET A 36 9.14 14.97 -3.31
N ALA A 37 7.97 14.71 -2.73
CA ALA A 37 7.07 15.74 -2.22
C ALA A 37 7.74 16.61 -1.16
N LYS A 38 8.51 16.00 -0.24
CA LYS A 38 9.27 16.73 0.79
C LYS A 38 10.25 17.76 0.20
N GLN A 39 10.79 17.56 -1.00
CA GLN A 39 11.67 18.53 -1.65
C GLN A 39 10.93 19.84 -2.01
N ALA A 40 9.62 19.74 -2.28
CA ALA A 40 8.78 20.89 -2.62
C ALA A 40 8.39 21.76 -1.41
N LEU A 41 8.69 21.33 -0.17
CA LEU A 41 8.44 22.14 1.04
C LEU A 41 9.28 23.42 1.12
N THR A 42 10.32 23.54 0.28
CA THR A 42 11.17 24.73 0.17
C THR A 42 10.52 25.87 -0.63
N THR A 43 9.34 25.64 -1.22
CA THR A 43 8.59 26.65 -1.97
C THR A 43 8.14 27.81 -1.09
N GLN A 44 8.09 29.01 -1.68
CA GLN A 44 7.48 30.19 -1.04
C GLN A 44 5.97 30.28 -1.29
N ASN A 45 5.42 29.49 -2.22
CA ASN A 45 3.99 29.48 -2.48
C ASN A 45 3.25 28.69 -1.38
N LEU A 46 2.49 29.40 -0.54
CA LEU A 46 1.78 28.83 0.60
C LEU A 46 0.74 27.77 0.20
N GLN A 47 0.08 27.91 -0.96
CA GLN A 47 -0.89 26.92 -1.43
C GLN A 47 -0.18 25.62 -1.84
N VAL A 48 0.95 25.74 -2.53
CA VAL A 48 1.77 24.57 -2.89
C VAL A 48 2.30 23.89 -1.64
N LYS A 49 2.78 24.66 -0.64
CA LYS A 49 3.24 24.12 0.63
C LYS A 49 2.14 23.34 1.36
N ALA A 50 0.94 23.91 1.47
CA ALA A 50 -0.21 23.25 2.10
C ALA A 50 -0.60 21.95 1.38
N LEU A 51 -0.58 21.95 0.04
CA LEU A 51 -0.82 20.75 -0.76
C LEU A 51 0.23 19.67 -0.48
N VAL A 52 1.52 20.05 -0.48
CA VAL A 52 2.63 19.13 -0.22
C VAL A 52 2.53 18.51 1.17
N GLU A 53 2.23 19.30 2.20
CA GLU A 53 2.04 18.81 3.56
C GLU A 53 0.89 17.81 3.66
N ALA A 54 -0.25 18.09 3.01
CA ALA A 54 -1.38 17.17 2.95
C ALA A 54 -1.04 15.85 2.23
N VAL A 55 -0.32 15.93 1.11
CA VAL A 55 0.13 14.74 0.34
C VAL A 55 1.09 13.89 1.17
N VAL A 56 2.08 14.50 1.85
CA VAL A 56 3.03 13.77 2.71
C VAL A 56 2.30 13.10 3.87
N LYS A 57 1.33 13.79 4.49
CA LYS A 57 0.54 13.21 5.58
C LYS A 57 -0.23 11.97 5.10
N ALA A 58 -1.01 12.11 4.03
CA ALA A 58 -1.83 11.01 3.50
C ALA A 58 -0.98 9.79 3.09
N GLN A 59 0.14 10.02 2.38
CA GLN A 59 1.01 8.91 1.96
C GLN A 59 1.68 8.19 3.14
N ASN A 60 2.01 8.90 4.23
CA ASN A 60 2.54 8.25 5.43
C ASN A 60 1.48 7.37 6.12
N GLU A 61 0.22 7.84 6.20
CA GLU A 61 -0.90 7.09 6.78
C GLU A 61 -1.24 5.84 5.95
N GLU A 62 -1.27 5.97 4.63
CA GLU A 62 -1.47 4.85 3.71
C GLU A 62 -0.30 3.85 3.79
N THR A 63 0.95 4.33 3.82
CA THR A 63 2.14 3.48 3.97
C THR A 63 2.14 2.71 5.29
N ALA A 64 1.72 3.33 6.39
CA ALA A 64 1.61 2.64 7.68
C ALA A 64 0.58 1.50 7.61
N THR A 65 -0.61 1.80 7.07
CA THR A 65 -1.68 0.80 6.88
C THR A 65 -1.20 -0.36 6.01
N MET A 66 -0.53 -0.06 4.90
CA MET A 66 -0.01 -1.08 3.99
C MET A 66 1.08 -1.96 4.61
N LYS A 67 1.97 -1.40 5.43
CA LYS A 67 2.98 -2.18 6.17
C LYS A 67 2.33 -3.12 7.18
N ASP A 68 1.26 -2.70 7.83
CA ASP A 68 0.48 -3.55 8.74
C ASP A 68 -0.23 -4.69 7.97
N LEU A 69 -0.73 -4.42 6.77
CA LEU A 69 -1.35 -5.43 5.91
C LEU A 69 -0.34 -6.48 5.39
N VAL A 70 0.91 -6.08 5.12
CA VAL A 70 1.97 -7.02 4.67
C VAL A 70 2.50 -7.87 5.81
N THR A 71 2.60 -7.32 7.02
CA THR A 71 3.07 -8.06 8.21
C THR A 71 2.01 -9.03 8.76
N THR A 72 0.74 -8.77 8.49
CA THR A 72 -0.36 -9.67 8.80
C THR A 72 -0.42 -10.78 7.73
N ASP A 73 0.22 -11.93 7.99
CA ASP A 73 0.25 -13.09 7.06
C ASP A 73 -1.13 -13.40 6.42
N PRO A 74 -1.32 -13.19 5.10
CA PRO A 74 -2.57 -13.50 4.39
C PRO A 74 -2.94 -14.99 4.44
N SER A 75 -1.94 -15.86 4.69
CA SER A 75 -2.12 -17.31 4.85
C SER A 75 -2.78 -17.67 6.18
N ARG A 76 -2.72 -16.79 7.18
CA ARG A 76 -3.44 -16.96 8.46
C ARG A 76 -4.92 -16.60 8.32
N ASP A 77 -5.23 -15.56 7.55
CA ASP A 77 -6.61 -15.10 7.37
C ASP A 77 -7.44 -16.11 6.56
N SER A 78 -6.86 -16.63 5.47
CA SER A 78 -7.46 -17.72 4.68
C SER A 78 -7.62 -19.05 5.45
N ARG A 79 -6.79 -19.31 6.47
CA ARG A 79 -6.97 -20.45 7.41
C ARG A 79 -8.00 -20.16 8.51
N ARG A 80 -8.19 -18.89 8.89
CA ARG A 80 -9.21 -18.45 9.86
C ARG A 80 -10.60 -18.56 9.24
N ASP A 81 -10.75 -18.15 7.99
CA ASP A 81 -11.98 -18.25 7.21
C ASP A 81 -12.42 -19.69 6.92
N ARG A 82 -11.48 -20.62 6.69
CA ARG A 82 -11.82 -22.05 6.53
C ARG A 82 -12.29 -22.68 7.85
N ARG A 83 -11.60 -22.42 8.95
CA ARG A 83 -12.00 -22.93 10.28
C ARG A 83 -13.34 -22.37 10.77
N GLY A 84 -13.64 -21.11 10.48
CA GLY A 84 -14.95 -20.52 10.80
C GLY A 84 -16.10 -21.19 10.04
N ARG A 85 -15.90 -21.54 8.76
CA ARG A 85 -16.92 -22.24 7.95
C ARG A 85 -17.15 -23.69 8.37
N ASP A 86 -16.11 -24.39 8.81
CA ASP A 86 -16.23 -25.79 9.28
C ASP A 86 -16.88 -25.88 10.67
N ALA A 87 -16.74 -24.86 11.51
CA ALA A 87 -17.36 -24.80 12.84
C ALA A 87 -18.87 -24.52 12.79
N VAL A 88 -19.37 -23.83 11.75
CA VAL A 88 -20.80 -23.56 11.56
C VAL A 88 -21.56 -24.76 10.96
N ARG A 89 -20.83 -25.77 10.45
CA ARG A 89 -21.41 -26.97 9.81
C ARG A 89 -21.43 -28.21 10.72
N ARG A 90 -21.17 -28.06 12.02
CA ARG A 90 -21.25 -29.13 13.01
C ARG A 90 -22.35 -28.88 14.04
#